data_AF-D4MRJ5-F1
#
_entry.id   AF-D4MRJ5-F1
#
_cell.length_a   1.000
_cell.length_b   1.000
_cell.length_c   1.000
_cell.angle_alpha   90.00
_cell.angle_beta   90.00
_cell.angle_gamma   90.00
#
_symmetry.space_group_name_H-M   'P 1'
#
loop_
_entity.id
_entity.type
_entity.pdbx_description
1 polymer ?
#
loop_
_entity_poly.entity_id
_entity_poly.type
_entity_poly.pdbx_seq_one_letter_code
_entity_poly.pdbx_strand_id
1 'polypeptide(L)' 'METGRLLEEKGLIQDAYVFLIESILYEYEIQPGTYTFRTTQTSMEILQMLSEGPKAEETGEEEAS' A
#
# COMPACT_ATOMS: atom_id res chain seq x y z
N MET A 1 -8.45 -5.64 8.37
CA MET A 1 -7.86 -5.55 9.72
C MET A 1 -6.40 -6.01 9.74
N GLU A 2 -6.09 -7.22 9.30
CA GLU A 2 -4.70 -7.74 9.30
C GLU A 2 -3.71 -6.85 8.54
N THR A 3 -4.05 -6.43 7.31
CA THR A 3 -3.20 -5.53 6.51
C THR A 3 -2.87 -4.22 7.22
N GLY A 4 -3.86 -3.58 7.87
CA GLY A 4 -3.64 -2.34 8.60
C GLY A 4 -2.63 -2.51 9.73
N ARG A 5 -2.75 -3.58 10.54
CA ARG A 5 -1.79 -3.87 11.61
C ARG A 5 -0.39 -4.12 11.09
N LEU A 6 -0.26 -4.86 9.99
CA LEU A 6 1.04 -5.12 9.36
C LEU A 6 1.71 -3.82 8.88
N LEU A 7 0.95 -2.90 8.29
CA LEU A 7 1.46 -1.61 7.85
C LEU A 7 1.89 -0.73 9.04
N GLU A 8 1.14 -0.77 10.13
CA GLU A 8 1.44 -0.06 11.38
C GLU A 8 2.71 -0.59 12.04
N GLU A 9 2.85 -1.92 12.18
CA GLU A 9 4.06 -2.57 12.70
C GLU A 9 5.31 -2.24 11.88
N LYS A 10 5.16 -2.03 10.56
CA LYS A 10 6.24 -1.62 9.66
C LYS A 10 6.51 -0.11 9.65
N GLY A 11 5.74 0.69 10.41
CA GLY A 11 5.86 2.15 10.44
C GLY A 11 5.45 2.83 9.13
N LEU A 12 4.65 2.16 8.29
CA LEU A 12 4.14 2.71 7.04
C LEU A 12 2.87 3.53 7.24
N ILE A 13 2.12 3.24 8.30
CA ILE A 13 0.97 4.03 8.76
C ILE A 13 1.07 4.25 10.26
N GLN A 14 0.35 5.24 10.78
CA GLN A 14 0.39 5.61 12.19
C GLN A 14 -0.58 4.81 13.07
N ASP A 15 -1.77 4.48 12.54
CA ASP A 15 -2.83 3.80 13.28
C ASP A 15 -3.67 2.92 12.35
N ALA A 16 -3.79 1.64 12.68
CA ALA A 16 -4.52 0.67 11.85
C ALA A 16 -6.04 0.89 11.82
N TYR A 17 -6.63 1.51 12.86
CA TYR A 17 -8.05 1.83 12.92
C TYR A 17 -8.38 3.06 12.09
N VAL A 18 -7.55 4.10 12.14
CA VAL A 18 -7.69 5.28 11.28
C VAL A 18 -7.63 4.86 9.81
N PHE A 19 -6.64 4.05 9.45
CA PHE A 19 -6.49 3.51 8.09
C PHE A 19 -7.71 2.71 7.61
N LEU A 20 -8.31 1.89 8.50
CA LEU A 20 -9.53 1.14 8.17
C LEU A 20 -10.74 2.05 7.96
N ILE A 21 -10.88 3.11 8.78
CA ILE A 21 -11.96 4.09 8.60
C ILE A 21 -11.77 4.82 7.26
N GLU A 22 -10.54 5.24 6.95
CA GLU A 22 -10.20 5.87 5.66
C GLU A 22 -10.54 4.95 4.49
N SER A 23 -10.20 3.65 4.55
CA SER A 23 -10.51 2.72 3.46
C SER A 23 -12.01 2.57 3.21
N ILE A 24 -12.82 2.57 4.29
CA ILE A 24 -14.28 2.48 4.19
C ILE A 24 -14.87 3.80 3.65
N LEU A 25 -14.40 4.93 4.16
CA LEU A 25 -14.91 6.26 3.79
C LEU A 25 -14.63 6.59 2.32
N TYR A 26 -13.45 6.19 1.82
CA TYR A 26 -13.03 6.42 0.45
C TYR A 26 -13.30 5.23 -0.48
N GLU A 27 -13.98 4.19 0.02
CA GLU A 27 -14.40 3.02 -0.75
C GLU A 27 -13.25 2.29 -1.47
N TYR A 28 -12.07 2.23 -0.84
CA TYR A 28 -10.90 1.51 -1.35
C TYR A 28 -10.97 0.02 -1.00
N GLU A 29 -10.69 -0.84 -1.98
CA GLU A 29 -10.66 -2.30 -1.82
C GLU A 29 -9.22 -2.82 -1.93
N ILE A 30 -8.70 -3.43 -0.87
CA ILE A 30 -7.32 -3.93 -0.82
C ILE A 30 -7.18 -5.18 -1.71
N GLN A 31 -6.36 -5.07 -2.75
CA GLN A 31 -6.00 -6.21 -3.58
C GLN A 31 -4.88 -7.05 -2.94
N PRO A 32 -4.87 -8.38 -3.10
CA PRO A 32 -3.78 -9.22 -2.63
C PRO A 32 -2.54 -9.05 -3.52
N GLY A 33 -1.35 -9.10 -2.92
CA GLY A 33 -0.11 -8.99 -3.69
C GLY A 33 1.12 -8.68 -2.84
N THR A 34 2.26 -8.55 -3.51
CA THR A 34 3.49 -8.01 -2.92
C THR A 34 3.60 -6.54 -3.31
N TYR A 35 3.86 -5.69 -2.34
CA TYR A 35 3.92 -4.25 -2.51
C TYR A 35 5.22 -3.69 -1.94
N THR A 36 5.77 -2.71 -2.63
CA THR A 36 6.92 -1.93 -2.17
C THR A 36 6.45 -0.53 -1.83
N PHE A 37 6.62 -0.15 -0.56
CA PHE A 37 6.24 1.17 -0.03
C PHE A 37 7.47 1.94 0.44
N ARG A 38 7.34 3.26 0.47
CA ARG A 38 8.29 4.17 1.13
C ARG A 38 7.66 4.70 2.40
N THR A 39 8.44 4.84 3.46
CA THR A 39 7.98 5.40 4.75
C THR A 39 7.60 6.88 4.68
N THR A 40 7.87 7.56 3.57
CA THR A 40 7.46 8.94 3.31
C THR A 40 6.06 9.06 2.72
N GLN A 41 5.45 7.94 2.33
CA GLN A 41 4.11 7.95 1.73
C GLN A 41 3.04 8.14 2.81
N THR A 42 1.99 8.84 2.44
CA THR A 42 0.80 9.03 3.26
C THR A 42 -0.05 7.76 3.29
N SER A 43 -0.93 7.64 4.29
CA SER A 43 -1.91 6.54 4.36
C SER A 43 -2.78 6.47 3.11
N MET A 44 -3.14 7.63 2.54
CA MET A 44 -3.96 7.74 1.33
C MET A 44 -3.25 7.23 0.07
N GLU A 45 -1.95 7.55 -0.09
CA GLU A 45 -1.14 7.00 -1.20
C GLU A 45 -0.98 5.48 -1.08
N ILE A 46 -0.79 4.98 0.15
CA ILE A 46 -0.70 3.53 0.41
C ILE A 46 -2.04 2.86 0.10
N LEU A 47 -3.18 3.43 0.50
CA LEU A 47 -4.51 2.94 0.18
C LEU A 47 -4.75 2.88 -1.33
N GLN A 48 -4.39 3.94 -2.04
CA GLN A 48 -4.54 3.99 -3.49
C GLN A 48 -3.73 2.87 -4.16
N MET A 49 -2.46 2.67 -3.79
CA MET A 49 -1.66 1.60 -4.37
C MET A 49 -2.21 0.20 -4.04
N LEU A 50 -2.66 -0.02 -2.81
CA LEU A 50 -3.28 -1.29 -2.41
C LEU A 50 -4.55 -1.56 -3.23
N SER A 51 -5.30 -0.53 -3.56
CA SER A 51 -6.52 -0.65 -4.35
C SER A 51 -6.30 -0.77 -5.86
N GLU A 52 -5.25 -0.13 -6.39
CA GLU A 52 -4.83 -0.30 -7.78
C GLU A 52 -4.29 -1.71 -8.07
N GLY A 53 -3.83 -2.41 -7.02
CA GLY A 53 -3.17 -3.71 -7.15
C GLY A 53 -1.65 -3.58 -7.29
N PRO A 54 -0.92 -4.70 -7.16
CA PRO A 54 0.53 -4.69 -7.34
C PRO A 54 0.83 -4.26 -8.78
N LYS A 55 1.54 -3.14 -8.94
CA LYS A 55 2.10 -2.78 -10.24
C LYS A 55 3.13 -3.86 -10.58
N ALA A 56 3.06 -4.40 -11.79
CA ALA A 56 4.17 -5.19 -12.30
C ALA A 56 5.42 -4.33 -12.12
N GLU A 57 6.39 -4.83 -11.37
CA GLU A 57 7.69 -4.19 -11.32
C GLU A 57 8.12 -4.09 -12.78
N GLU A 58 8.35 -2.88 -13.29
CA GLU A 58 9.26 -2.72 -14.41
C GLU A 58 10.62 -3.15 -13.84
N THR A 59 10.84 -4.47 -13.82
CA THR A 59 12.17 -5.05 -13.72
C THR A 59 12.98 -4.34 -14.79
N GLY A 60 13.93 -3.51 -14.36
CA GLY A 60 14.86 -2.86 -15.25
C GLY A 60 15.63 -3.92 -16.03
N GLU A 61 15.12 -4.27 -17.20
CA GLU A 61 15.96 -4.71 -18.31
C GLU A 61 16.51 -3.42 -18.93
N GLU A 62 17.60 -2.91 -18.35
CA GLU A 62 18.63 -2.28 -19.18
C GLU A 62 19.11 -3.38 -20.13
N GLU A 63 18.46 -3.47 -21.29
CA GLU A 63 19.03 -4.16 -22.44
C GLU A 63 20.30 -3.40 -22.83
N ALA A 64 21.43 -3.87 -22.32
CA ALA A 64 22.69 -3.69 -23.01
C ALA A 64 22.58 -4.38 -24.37
N SER A 65 22.35 -3.61 -25.43
CA SER A 65 22.65 -3.97 -26.82
C SER A 65 22.84 -2.72 -27.68
#